data_AF-A0A419DBR2-F1
#
_entry.id   AF-A0A419DBR2-F1
#
_cell.length_a   1.000
_cell.length_b   1.000
_cell.length_c   1.000
_cell.angle_alpha   90.00
_cell.angle_beta   90.00
_cell.angle_gamma   90.00
#
_symmetry.space_group_name_H-M   'P 1'
#
loop_
_entity.id
_entity.type
_entity.pdbx_description
1 polymer ?
#
loop_
_entity_poly.entity_id
_entity_poly.type
_entity_poly.pdbx_seq_one_letter_code
_entity_poly.pdbx_strand_id
1 'polypeptide(L)'
;MTELGIKTRHARILLGCLVLLTSIAMYGCAGAKITTKETSKPQQIHQVMQVAPQGGRSIVDYTKFLNAGDEVSGNIMVTELEVEFTDWATPWTFEAWAPDGVLLDTATIIYEDDPYHAFKFIAKITGEYTIRAIHMSLSPRNLDIVVSPAGWQLKETYTS
;
A
#
# COMPACT_ATOMS: atom_id res chain seq x y z
N MET A 1 43.91 -21.54 -57.20
CA MET A 1 43.90 -21.96 -55.78
C MET A 1 42.72 -22.93 -55.64
N THR A 2 42.89 -24.23 -55.90
CA THR A 2 43.19 -25.32 -54.92
C THR A 2 42.26 -25.22 -53.69
N GLU A 3 41.45 -26.20 -53.24
CA GLU A 3 41.27 -27.66 -53.40
C GLU A 3 39.75 -27.96 -53.23
N LEU A 4 39.08 -28.92 -53.90
CA LEU A 4 39.17 -30.40 -53.87
C LEU A 4 38.68 -31.07 -52.57
N GLY A 5 37.70 -31.98 -52.74
CA GLY A 5 37.32 -33.06 -51.80
C GLY A 5 35.85 -33.02 -51.38
N ILE A 6 34.88 -33.58 -52.11
CA ILE A 6 34.59 -35.02 -52.38
C ILE A 6 34.74 -35.93 -51.16
N LYS A 7 33.62 -36.48 -50.66
CA LYS A 7 33.30 -37.93 -50.57
C LYS A 7 32.06 -38.16 -49.68
N THR A 8 30.94 -38.61 -50.25
CA THR A 8 30.42 -40.03 -50.26
C THR A 8 30.26 -40.64 -48.86
N ARG A 9 29.21 -41.38 -48.49
CA ARG A 9 28.22 -42.20 -49.21
C ARG A 9 27.18 -42.65 -48.16
N HIS A 10 25.92 -42.73 -48.60
CA HIS A 10 25.01 -43.88 -48.43
C HIS A 10 25.03 -44.66 -47.11
N ALA A 11 23.89 -44.67 -46.41
CA ALA A 11 23.35 -45.92 -45.88
C ALA A 11 21.83 -45.81 -45.72
N ARG A 12 21.12 -46.55 -46.57
CA ARG A 12 19.77 -47.05 -46.32
C ARG A 12 19.81 -47.91 -45.05
N ILE A 13 18.73 -47.97 -44.26
CA ILE A 13 18.24 -49.19 -43.60
C ILE A 13 16.84 -48.91 -42.99
N LEU A 14 15.86 -49.55 -43.62
CA LEU A 14 14.74 -50.34 -43.07
C LEU A 14 13.93 -49.83 -41.86
N LEU A 15 12.67 -49.51 -42.16
CA LEU A 15 11.50 -50.35 -41.82
C LEU A 15 11.58 -51.19 -40.53
N GLY A 16 10.79 -50.80 -39.53
CA GLY A 16 10.45 -51.61 -38.35
C GLY A 16 9.46 -50.82 -37.48
N CYS A 17 8.15 -50.97 -37.69
CA CYS A 17 7.27 -51.94 -37.03
C CYS A 17 6.88 -51.53 -35.60
N LEU A 18 5.56 -51.54 -35.39
CA LEU A 18 4.86 -51.89 -34.15
C LEU A 18 4.59 -50.79 -33.09
N VAL A 19 3.35 -50.31 -33.19
CA VAL A 19 2.43 -49.85 -32.14
C VAL A 19 2.86 -50.12 -30.69
N LEU A 20 2.94 -49.05 -29.89
CA LEU A 20 2.54 -49.09 -28.48
C LEU A 20 1.81 -47.78 -28.12
N LEU A 21 0.49 -47.90 -28.02
CA LEU A 21 -0.37 -46.95 -27.31
C LEU A 21 0.10 -46.90 -25.85
N THR A 22 0.67 -45.77 -25.45
CA THR A 22 0.80 -45.43 -24.03
C THR A 22 0.13 -44.09 -23.80
N SER A 23 -0.96 -44.17 -23.04
CA SER A 23 -1.77 -43.07 -22.56
C SER A 23 -0.90 -41.96 -21.98
N ILE A 24 -0.85 -40.80 -22.63
CA ILE A 24 -0.39 -39.59 -21.97
C ILE A 24 -1.56 -39.12 -21.12
N ALA A 25 -1.38 -39.31 -19.82
CA ALA A 25 -2.19 -38.77 -18.77
C ALA A 25 -2.59 -37.32 -19.07
N MET A 26 -3.85 -37.00 -18.79
CA MET A 26 -4.32 -35.63 -18.68
C MET A 26 -3.36 -34.90 -17.73
N TYR A 27 -2.43 -34.12 -18.28
CA TYR A 27 -1.85 -33.03 -17.53
C TYR A 27 -3.01 -32.08 -17.29
N GLY A 28 -3.59 -32.21 -16.09
CA GLY A 28 -4.49 -31.23 -15.54
C GLY A 28 -3.83 -29.89 -15.79
N CYS A 29 -4.49 -29.07 -16.61
CA CYS A 29 -4.20 -27.67 -16.72
C CYS A 29 -4.29 -27.17 -15.27
N ALA A 30 -3.14 -26.97 -14.62
CA ALA A 30 -3.08 -26.29 -13.35
C ALA A 30 -3.56 -24.89 -13.68
N GLY A 31 -4.88 -24.69 -13.57
CA GLY A 31 -5.51 -23.41 -13.78
C GLY A 31 -4.76 -22.46 -12.89
N ALA A 32 -3.97 -21.58 -13.49
CA ALA A 32 -3.45 -20.42 -12.81
C ALA A 32 -4.69 -19.78 -12.20
N LYS A 33 -4.83 -19.89 -10.88
CA LYS A 33 -5.88 -19.19 -10.15
C LYS A 33 -5.48 -17.73 -10.28
N ILE A 34 -6.01 -17.07 -11.31
CA ILE A 34 -5.90 -15.64 -11.47
C ILE A 34 -6.69 -15.09 -10.28
N THR A 35 -6.01 -14.91 -9.16
CA THR A 35 -6.53 -14.13 -8.05
C THR A 35 -6.53 -12.69 -8.56
N THR A 36 -7.61 -12.32 -9.23
CA THR A 36 -7.94 -10.92 -9.48
C THR A 36 -7.86 -10.22 -8.13
N LYS A 37 -6.87 -9.35 -7.97
CA LYS A 37 -6.68 -8.51 -6.79
C LYS A 37 -7.97 -7.72 -6.62
N GLU A 38 -8.86 -8.21 -5.78
CA GLU A 38 -10.14 -7.58 -5.52
C GLU A 38 -9.80 -6.21 -4.94
N THR A 39 -9.99 -5.16 -5.75
CA THR A 39 -9.82 -3.78 -5.31
C THR A 39 -10.84 -3.55 -4.23
N SER A 40 -10.41 -3.69 -2.96
CA SER A 40 -11.26 -3.42 -1.82
C SER A 40 -11.76 -1.98 -1.94
N LYS A 41 -13.05 -1.76 -1.71
CA LYS A 41 -13.62 -0.40 -1.67
C LYS A 41 -12.82 0.48 -0.69
N PRO A 42 -12.71 1.79 -0.91
CA PRO A 42 -12.12 2.70 0.07
C PRO A 42 -12.83 2.59 1.42
N GLN A 43 -12.06 2.69 2.50
CA GLN A 43 -12.54 2.82 3.87
C GLN A 43 -12.61 4.30 4.24
N GLN A 44 -13.70 4.70 4.89
CA GLN A 44 -13.83 6.00 5.53
C GLN A 44 -13.67 5.83 7.04
N ILE A 45 -12.90 6.73 7.66
CA ILE A 45 -12.57 6.72 9.08
C ILE A 45 -12.88 8.11 9.64
N HIS A 46 -13.57 8.14 10.78
CA HIS A 46 -13.88 9.34 11.54
C HIS A 46 -13.36 9.16 12.96
N GLN A 47 -12.58 10.13 13.46
CA GLN A 47 -11.98 10.07 14.80
C GLN A 47 -11.90 11.46 15.41
N VAL A 48 -12.13 11.56 16.71
CA VAL A 48 -11.81 12.78 17.47
C VAL A 48 -10.40 12.64 18.02
N MET A 49 -9.50 13.53 17.60
CA MET A 49 -8.18 13.70 18.18
C MET A 49 -8.31 14.53 19.47
N GLN A 50 -7.71 14.05 20.56
CA GLN A 50 -7.78 14.71 21.86
C GLN A 50 -6.92 15.98 21.87
N VAL A 51 -7.18 16.88 22.81
CA VAL A 51 -6.37 18.07 23.04
C VAL A 51 -4.90 17.70 23.24
N ALA A 52 -3.98 18.45 22.62
CA ALA A 52 -2.56 18.36 22.96
C ALA A 52 -2.30 19.06 24.31
N PRO A 53 -1.54 18.46 25.24
CA PRO A 53 -1.13 19.14 26.46
C PRO A 53 -0.28 20.36 26.10
N GLN A 54 -0.15 21.31 27.03
CA GLN A 54 0.58 22.56 26.77
C GLN A 54 2.03 22.28 26.32
N GLY A 55 2.35 22.67 25.09
CA GLY A 55 3.66 22.42 24.48
C GLY A 55 3.88 20.99 23.97
N GLY A 56 2.85 20.16 23.99
CA GLY A 56 2.88 18.76 23.57
C GLY A 56 2.16 18.50 22.25
N ARG A 57 1.83 17.22 22.03
CA ARG A 57 1.21 16.69 20.80
C ARG A 57 0.06 15.77 21.12
N SER A 58 -0.91 15.71 20.21
CA SER A 58 -1.94 14.68 20.12
C SER A 58 -1.70 13.86 18.86
N ILE A 59 -1.62 12.54 19.00
CA ILE A 59 -1.20 11.62 17.95
C ILE A 59 -2.24 10.52 17.81
N VAL A 60 -2.60 10.21 16.56
CA VAL A 60 -3.46 9.08 16.20
C VAL A 60 -2.78 8.26 15.11
N ASP A 61 -2.62 6.96 15.37
CA ASP A 61 -1.98 6.02 14.46
C ASP A 61 -2.98 4.96 13.97
N TYR A 62 -3.05 4.80 12.65
CA TYR A 62 -3.74 3.70 11.98
C TYR A 62 -2.73 2.79 11.30
N THR A 63 -2.91 1.48 11.44
CA THR A 63 -2.04 0.51 10.79
C THR A 63 -2.77 -0.44 9.87
N LYS A 64 -2.02 -0.97 8.91
CA LYS A 64 -2.47 -2.00 7.99
C LYS A 64 -1.31 -2.88 7.57
N PHE A 65 -1.50 -4.19 7.60
CA PHE A 65 -0.58 -5.13 6.97
C PHE A 65 -0.77 -5.09 5.45
N LEU A 66 0.31 -4.82 4.73
CA LEU A 66 0.34 -4.73 3.27
C LEU A 66 1.39 -5.69 2.71
N ASN A 67 1.12 -6.23 1.53
CA ASN A 67 2.12 -6.98 0.76
C ASN A 67 2.94 -6.01 -0.11
N ALA A 68 4.19 -6.36 -0.38
CA ALA A 68 4.98 -5.64 -1.38
C ALA A 68 4.23 -5.58 -2.72
N GLY A 69 4.16 -4.39 -3.31
CA GLY A 69 3.39 -4.10 -4.52
C GLY A 69 1.93 -3.69 -4.29
N ASP A 70 1.45 -3.62 -3.05
CA ASP A 70 0.15 -3.00 -2.76
C ASP A 70 0.21 -1.49 -2.96
N GLU A 71 -0.72 -0.96 -3.77
CA GLU A 71 -0.91 0.48 -3.94
C GLU A 71 -1.84 0.99 -2.85
N VAL A 72 -1.42 2.04 -2.16
CA VAL A 72 -2.23 2.77 -1.19
C VAL A 72 -2.47 4.17 -1.72
N SER A 73 -3.71 4.64 -1.63
CA SER A 73 -4.05 6.02 -1.92
C SER A 73 -5.18 6.48 -1.03
N GLY A 74 -5.18 7.76 -0.68
CA GLY A 74 -6.24 8.31 0.13
C GLY A 74 -6.14 9.81 0.27
N ASN A 75 -6.99 10.32 1.15
CA ASN A 75 -6.92 11.66 1.66
C ASN A 75 -7.18 11.67 3.15
N ILE A 76 -6.66 12.69 3.79
CA ILE A 76 -6.79 12.95 5.21
C ILE A 76 -7.14 14.43 5.37
N MET A 77 -8.03 14.71 6.31
CA MET A 77 -8.44 16.05 6.66
C MET A 77 -8.53 16.18 8.18
N VAL A 78 -8.00 17.26 8.72
CA VAL A 78 -8.14 17.58 10.15
C VAL A 78 -8.86 18.91 10.29
N THR A 79 -10.06 18.87 10.85
CA THR A 79 -10.92 20.05 11.02
C THR A 79 -11.16 20.38 12.49
N GLU A 80 -11.64 21.59 12.75
CA GLU A 80 -12.04 22.02 14.09
C GLU A 80 -13.29 21.25 14.54
N LEU A 81 -13.31 20.85 15.83
CA LEU A 81 -14.53 20.31 16.45
C LEU A 81 -15.46 21.44 16.92
N GLU A 82 -14.88 22.56 17.36
CA GLU A 82 -15.57 23.76 17.84
C GLU A 82 -14.92 25.02 17.26
N VAL A 83 -15.73 26.05 16.98
CA VAL A 83 -15.29 27.33 16.39
C VAL A 83 -14.67 28.22 17.49
N GLU A 84 -13.58 27.78 18.10
CA GLU A 84 -12.82 28.61 19.03
C GLU A 84 -11.65 29.29 18.30
N PHE A 85 -11.72 30.63 18.19
CA PHE A 85 -10.78 31.47 17.44
C PHE A 85 -9.35 31.55 18.02
N THR A 86 -8.99 30.74 19.01
CA THR A 86 -7.76 30.91 19.79
C THR A 86 -6.57 30.10 19.26
N ASP A 87 -6.78 29.04 18.46
CA ASP A 87 -5.70 28.14 18.02
C ASP A 87 -5.79 27.66 16.56
N TRP A 88 -6.54 28.36 15.70
CA TRP A 88 -6.71 28.08 14.27
C TRP A 88 -5.41 28.10 13.45
N ALA A 89 -4.39 28.82 13.92
CA ALA A 89 -3.07 28.87 13.27
C ALA A 89 -2.16 27.68 13.64
N THR A 90 -2.62 26.77 14.51
CA THR A 90 -1.80 25.63 14.94
C THR A 90 -1.69 24.61 13.82
N PRO A 91 -0.50 24.16 13.42
CA PRO A 91 -0.39 23.18 12.37
C PRO A 91 -0.76 21.78 12.87
N TRP A 92 -1.20 20.95 11.93
CA TRP A 92 -1.24 19.51 12.07
C TRP A 92 -0.28 18.87 11.06
N THR A 93 0.06 17.61 11.26
CA THR A 93 1.01 16.86 10.43
C THR A 93 0.46 15.48 10.11
N PHE A 94 0.52 15.13 8.83
CA PHE A 94 0.34 13.79 8.32
C PHE A 94 1.71 13.13 8.13
N GLU A 95 1.80 11.84 8.46
CA GLU A 95 2.94 10.99 8.13
C GLU A 95 2.46 9.60 7.68
N ALA A 96 3.11 9.04 6.65
CA ALA A 96 2.96 7.65 6.27
C ALA A 96 4.31 6.93 6.43
N TRP A 97 4.34 5.84 7.19
CA TRP A 97 5.57 5.10 7.51
C TRP A 97 5.53 3.67 7.00
N ALA A 98 6.66 3.23 6.45
CA ALA A 98 6.91 1.84 6.11
C ALA A 98 7.31 1.01 7.36
N PRO A 99 7.20 -0.33 7.29
CA PRO A 99 7.55 -1.22 8.41
C PRO A 99 9.00 -1.13 8.87
N ASP A 100 9.90 -0.68 8.00
CA ASP A 100 11.33 -0.49 8.26
C ASP A 100 11.65 0.90 8.84
N GLY A 101 10.64 1.74 9.09
CA GLY A 101 10.80 3.09 9.61
C GLY A 101 11.10 4.14 8.55
N VAL A 102 11.00 3.82 7.25
CA VAL A 102 11.13 4.82 6.19
C VAL A 102 9.84 5.67 6.10
N LEU A 103 9.99 6.99 6.13
CA LEU A 103 8.91 7.93 5.85
C LEU A 103 8.59 7.93 4.35
N LEU A 104 7.35 7.63 4.01
CA LEU A 104 6.86 7.49 2.63
C LEU A 104 6.22 8.78 2.11
N ASP A 105 5.54 9.51 2.99
CA ASP A 105 4.87 10.77 2.69
C ASP A 105 4.71 11.57 3.99
N THR A 106 4.73 12.89 3.89
CA THR A 106 4.46 13.81 5.00
C THR A 106 3.96 15.15 4.50
N ALA A 107 3.06 15.75 5.27
CA ALA A 107 2.59 17.10 5.05
C ALA A 107 2.34 17.77 6.39
N THR A 108 2.73 19.04 6.52
CA THR A 108 2.38 19.90 7.66
C THR A 108 1.50 21.03 7.14
N ILE A 109 0.30 21.15 7.70
CA ILE A 109 -0.77 22.00 7.18
C ILE A 109 -1.32 22.86 8.31
N ILE A 110 -1.61 24.12 8.00
CA ILE A 110 -2.31 25.07 8.88
C ILE A 110 -3.80 24.99 8.56
N TYR A 111 -4.67 25.02 9.57
CA TYR A 111 -6.11 24.79 9.40
C TYR A 111 -6.82 25.80 8.49
N GLU A 112 -6.35 27.05 8.42
CA GLU A 112 -7.02 28.14 7.69
C GLU A 112 -6.92 28.00 6.16
N ASP A 113 -5.84 27.41 5.64
CA ASP A 113 -5.52 27.48 4.21
C ASP A 113 -6.24 26.41 3.40
N ASP A 114 -6.12 25.15 3.83
CA ASP A 114 -6.79 23.98 3.27
C ASP A 114 -6.48 22.79 4.19
N PRO A 115 -7.42 22.31 5.04
CA PRO A 115 -7.13 21.30 6.07
C PRO A 115 -6.92 19.89 5.50
N TYR A 116 -6.56 19.76 4.23
CA TYR A 116 -6.60 18.55 3.42
C TYR A 116 -5.22 18.14 2.90
N HIS A 117 -4.92 16.83 2.94
CA HIS A 117 -3.79 16.24 2.24
C HIS A 117 -4.21 15.00 1.47
N ALA A 118 -3.80 14.91 0.20
CA ALA A 118 -3.93 13.70 -0.60
C ALA A 118 -2.60 12.95 -0.64
N PHE A 119 -2.63 11.63 -0.45
CA PHE A 119 -1.43 10.80 -0.44
C PHE A 119 -1.59 9.58 -1.34
N LYS A 120 -0.46 9.13 -1.90
CA LYS A 120 -0.37 7.87 -2.65
C LYS A 120 1.04 7.27 -2.51
N PHE A 121 1.12 5.98 -2.20
CA PHE A 121 2.38 5.24 -2.17
C PHE A 121 2.20 3.78 -2.61
N ILE A 122 3.32 3.11 -2.88
CA ILE A 122 3.36 1.67 -3.16
C ILE A 122 4.18 1.01 -2.06
N ALA A 123 3.63 -0.03 -1.43
CA ALA A 123 4.33 -0.82 -0.43
C ALA A 123 5.55 -1.49 -1.04
N LYS A 124 6.76 -1.13 -0.60
CA LYS A 124 8.02 -1.69 -1.12
C LYS A 124 8.39 -3.02 -0.45
N ILE A 125 8.00 -3.18 0.80
CA ILE A 125 8.23 -4.37 1.62
C ILE A 125 6.90 -4.87 2.21
N THR A 126 6.80 -6.17 2.46
CA THR A 126 5.63 -6.75 3.14
C THR A 126 5.75 -6.47 4.64
N GLY A 127 4.70 -5.94 5.27
CA GLY A 127 4.68 -5.67 6.71
C GLY A 127 3.57 -4.72 7.15
N GLU A 128 3.63 -4.27 8.40
CA GLU A 128 2.70 -3.30 8.99
C GLU A 128 3.11 -1.86 8.64
N TYR A 129 2.29 -1.17 7.86
CA TYR A 129 2.44 0.25 7.53
C TYR A 129 1.60 1.09 8.48
N THR A 130 2.04 2.33 8.71
CA THR A 130 1.36 3.28 9.61
C THR A 130 0.96 4.56 8.87
N ILE A 131 -0.26 5.02 9.07
CA ILE A 131 -0.70 6.39 8.79
C ILE A 131 -0.87 7.08 10.13
N ARG A 132 -0.23 8.24 10.29
CA ARG A 132 -0.21 9.01 11.53
C ARG A 132 -0.73 10.43 11.28
N ALA A 133 -1.59 10.89 12.18
CA ALA A 133 -2.01 12.27 12.29
C ALA A 133 -1.51 12.86 13.60
N ILE A 134 -0.95 14.07 13.57
CA ILE A 134 -0.40 14.78 14.72
C ILE A 134 -0.96 16.18 14.76
N HIS A 135 -1.40 16.69 15.91
CA HIS A 135 -1.62 18.12 16.09
C HIS A 135 -1.10 18.63 17.43
N MET A 136 -0.88 19.94 17.51
CA MET A 136 -0.45 20.63 18.73
C MET A 136 -1.55 21.56 19.30
N SER A 137 -2.75 21.48 18.73
CA SER A 137 -3.91 22.28 19.13
C SER A 137 -4.30 22.04 20.59
N LEU A 138 -4.65 23.13 21.28
CA LEU A 138 -5.17 23.12 22.66
C LEU A 138 -6.68 22.80 22.69
N SER A 139 -7.29 22.68 21.52
CA SER A 139 -8.65 22.22 21.31
C SER A 139 -8.67 20.84 20.64
N PRO A 140 -9.72 20.01 20.88
CA PRO A 140 -9.89 18.76 20.17
C PRO A 140 -10.13 19.00 18.67
N ARG A 141 -9.84 17.98 17.86
CA ARG A 141 -9.94 18.06 16.40
C ARG A 141 -10.67 16.86 15.81
N ASN A 142 -11.40 17.09 14.73
CA ASN A 142 -11.96 16.04 13.90
C ASN A 142 -10.91 15.57 12.91
N LEU A 143 -10.73 14.26 12.82
CA LEU A 143 -9.90 13.58 11.84
C LEU A 143 -10.78 12.74 10.93
N ASP A 144 -10.74 13.07 9.64
CA ASP A 144 -11.43 12.36 8.58
C ASP A 144 -10.39 11.75 7.62
N ILE A 145 -10.48 10.45 7.36
CA ILE A 145 -9.60 9.76 6.42
C ILE A 145 -10.45 8.95 5.44
N VAL A 146 -10.17 9.09 4.15
CA VAL A 146 -10.66 8.18 3.10
C VAL A 146 -9.46 7.49 2.49
N VAL A 147 -9.33 6.17 2.68
CA VAL A 147 -8.14 5.41 2.29
C VAL A 147 -8.48 4.09 1.60
N SER A 148 -7.73 3.77 0.55
CA SER A 148 -7.79 2.50 -0.17
C SER A 148 -6.40 1.85 -0.19
N PRO A 149 -6.27 0.53 -0.03
CA PRO A 149 -7.33 -0.43 0.26
C PRO A 149 -7.88 -0.29 1.69
N ALA A 150 -9.13 -0.73 1.91
CA ALA A 150 -9.74 -0.79 3.22
C ALA A 150 -9.05 -1.78 4.16
N GLY A 151 -9.33 -1.66 5.46
CA GLY A 151 -8.80 -2.53 6.52
C GLY A 151 -7.64 -1.89 7.29
N TRP A 152 -7.65 -0.57 7.40
CA TRP A 152 -6.83 0.19 8.35
C TRP A 152 -7.48 0.17 9.73
N GLN A 153 -6.69 -0.10 10.76
CA GLN A 153 -7.16 -0.29 12.12
C GLN A 153 -6.49 0.73 13.04
N LEU A 154 -7.26 1.30 13.97
CA LEU A 154 -6.69 2.17 15.00
C LEU A 154 -5.72 1.35 15.85
N LYS A 155 -4.47 1.78 15.92
CA LYS A 155 -3.44 1.18 16.76
C LYS A 155 -3.37 1.88 18.10
N GLU A 156 -3.25 3.20 18.09
CA GLU A 156 -3.09 3.99 19.29
C GLU A 156 -3.56 5.43 19.10
N THR A 157 -4.05 6.01 20.18
CA THR A 157 -4.27 7.44 20.35
C THR A 157 -3.59 7.84 21.65
N TYR A 158 -2.71 8.84 21.61
CA TYR A 158 -2.00 9.29 22.80
C TYR A 158 -1.63 10.76 22.70
N THR A 159 -1.31 11.32 23.86
CA THR A 159 -0.81 12.68 23.99
C THR A 159 0.56 12.65 24.68
N SER A 160 1.45 13.54 24.28
CA SER A 160 2.84 13.61 24.78
C SER A 160 3.30 15.04 24.99
#